data_AF-A0A428U7X9-F1
#
_entry.id   AF-A0A428U7X9-F1
#
_cell.length_a   1.000
_cell.length_b   1.000
_cell.length_c   1.000
_cell.angle_alpha   90.00
_cell.angle_beta   90.00
_cell.angle_gamma   90.00
#
_symmetry.space_group_name_H-M   'P 1'
#
loop_
_entity.id
_entity.type
_entity.pdbx_description
1 polymer ?
#
loop_
_entity_poly.entity_id
_entity_poly.type
_entity_poly.pdbx_seq_one_letter_code
_entity_poly.pdbx_strand_id
1 'polypeptide(L)'
;MAPHGRGGNFRGRGGRGRGRGGRGRGRATSRFGPNRRFDGARLADNDESESSGSEADSAPEDEVMEDVDSDADDDDEDEQASSKPYMALLQSLTESNAPKAKRRKLEHQEAQTQPEESSDDEEADEAEEEKDIDRAEEEPEDQDAEEQIEDDDDSEDEDNLTDPFDTHFAHPDDDTVAKRVKAVQKGEWATKRALIQNLRATVTYPNSDAGSEVPKPMAGLEGLSLKQKLKETAARKIGEFDAAQRAFSPLLFNYSDVLHCDRTVRNSDSLRKLTCLHALNHVFKTRDRVIKNNYKLAKEGQDTELELRDQGFTRPKVLFLVPTRNSCLKIVNIIRDLCEPDQQENRKRFEEGYVDKEAKFGDDRPADFRDLFEGSDDDMFRLGMKFTRKTIKYFSQFLQL
;
A
#
# COMPACT_ATOMS: atom_id res chain seq x y z
N MET A 1 -28.61 -45.23 65.59
CA MET A 1 -28.81 -43.95 66.30
C MET A 1 -29.14 -42.89 65.27
N ALA A 2 -30.37 -42.38 65.31
CA ALA A 2 -30.76 -41.07 64.80
C ALA A 2 -31.29 -40.28 66.02
N PRO A 3 -31.38 -38.94 66.04
CA PRO A 3 -32.37 -38.25 65.20
C PRO A 3 -32.03 -36.81 64.73
N HIS A 4 -32.95 -36.31 63.90
CA HIS A 4 -33.19 -34.94 63.44
C HIS A 4 -33.36 -33.84 64.50
N GLY A 5 -33.28 -32.57 64.05
CA GLY A 5 -34.03 -31.42 64.59
C GLY A 5 -33.44 -30.06 64.16
N ARG A 6 -33.98 -29.35 63.17
CA ARG A 6 -35.04 -28.30 63.23
C ARG A 6 -34.61 -26.94 63.84
N GLY A 7 -34.66 -25.90 62.99
CA GLY A 7 -35.50 -24.70 63.20
C GLY A 7 -34.86 -23.45 63.81
N GLY A 8 -35.16 -22.28 63.24
CA GLY A 8 -35.01 -20.99 63.93
C GLY A 8 -34.93 -19.74 63.06
N ASN A 9 -36.05 -19.27 62.53
CA ASN A 9 -36.25 -17.88 62.07
C ASN A 9 -36.41 -16.94 63.29
N PHE A 10 -35.81 -15.73 63.28
CA PHE A 10 -36.35 -14.49 63.87
C PHE A 10 -35.52 -13.29 63.36
N ARG A 11 -36.00 -12.41 62.48
CA ARG A 11 -36.93 -11.26 62.64
C ARG A 11 -36.51 -10.17 63.64
N GLY A 12 -36.27 -8.98 63.07
CA GLY A 12 -36.63 -7.68 63.65
C GLY A 12 -35.42 -6.76 63.90
N ARG A 13 -35.49 -5.44 63.72
CA ARG A 13 -36.54 -4.51 63.29
C ARG A 13 -35.93 -3.10 63.34
N GLY A 14 -36.29 -2.25 62.38
CA GLY A 14 -36.38 -0.79 62.56
C GLY A 14 -35.08 -0.02 62.30
N GLY A 15 -35.08 1.18 61.72
CA GLY A 15 -36.18 2.10 61.49
C GLY A 15 -35.80 3.22 60.51
N ARG A 16 -36.86 3.87 60.03
CA ARG A 16 -36.92 4.93 59.02
C ARG A 16 -36.26 6.24 59.47
N GLY A 17 -35.78 7.03 58.51
CA GLY A 17 -35.58 8.47 58.65
C GLY A 17 -35.46 9.17 57.30
N ARG A 18 -36.53 9.84 56.85
CA ARG A 18 -36.55 10.80 55.73
C ARG A 18 -35.82 12.08 56.14
N GLY A 19 -35.11 12.71 55.21
CA GLY A 19 -34.64 14.09 55.35
C GLY A 19 -34.12 14.64 54.02
N ARG A 20 -34.61 15.82 53.64
CA ARG A 20 -34.56 16.45 52.31
C ARG A 20 -33.57 17.60 52.33
N GLY A 21 -32.80 17.77 51.25
CA GLY A 21 -32.34 19.08 50.76
C GLY A 21 -30.87 19.43 51.00
N GLY A 22 -30.21 19.94 49.95
CA GLY A 22 -28.92 20.63 50.06
C GLY A 22 -28.06 20.55 48.80
N ARG A 23 -28.28 21.46 47.86
CA ARG A 23 -27.37 21.74 46.73
C ARG A 23 -26.05 22.32 47.26
N GLY A 24 -24.91 21.88 46.72
CA GLY A 24 -23.62 22.54 46.88
C GLY A 24 -22.64 22.07 45.81
N ARG A 25 -22.18 23.02 44.99
CA ARG A 25 -21.41 22.84 43.75
C ARG A 25 -19.93 22.54 44.04
N GLY A 26 -19.34 21.61 43.28
CA GLY A 26 -17.89 21.44 43.14
C GLY A 26 -17.59 20.91 41.74
N ARG A 27 -17.31 21.82 40.80
CA ARG A 27 -17.09 21.54 39.37
C ARG A 27 -15.59 21.30 39.16
N ALA A 28 -15.18 20.04 38.99
CA ALA A 28 -13.88 19.70 38.41
C ALA A 28 -14.02 19.68 36.88
N THR A 29 -13.21 20.48 36.20
CA THR A 29 -13.19 20.65 34.75
C THR A 29 -12.33 19.55 34.10
N SER A 30 -12.95 18.53 33.51
CA SER A 30 -12.30 17.69 32.50
C SER A 30 -12.54 18.29 31.11
N ARG A 31 -11.49 18.34 30.30
CA ARG A 31 -11.38 19.09 29.04
C ARG A 31 -11.96 18.38 27.82
N PHE A 32 -12.89 17.45 28.00
CA PHE A 32 -13.53 16.73 26.88
C PHE A 32 -15.01 16.47 27.22
N GLY A 33 -15.89 17.23 26.56
CA GLY A 33 -17.34 17.10 26.70
C GLY A 33 -17.90 15.95 25.84
N PRO A 34 -19.01 15.31 26.25
CA PRO A 34 -19.66 14.27 25.46
C PRO A 34 -20.66 14.86 24.46
N ASN A 35 -20.85 14.15 23.35
CA ASN A 35 -21.81 14.38 22.26
C ASN A 35 -21.41 15.39 21.18
N ARG A 36 -20.70 14.91 20.15
CA ARG A 36 -20.94 15.35 18.77
C ARG A 36 -21.37 14.14 17.95
N ARG A 37 -22.61 14.21 17.45
CA ARG A 37 -23.15 13.32 16.43
C ARG A 37 -22.41 13.61 15.12
N PHE A 38 -22.07 12.56 14.40
CA PHE A 38 -21.43 12.62 13.10
C PHE A 38 -22.52 12.82 12.04
N ASP A 39 -22.74 14.06 11.59
CA ASP A 39 -23.65 14.36 10.48
C ASP A 39 -22.85 14.29 9.16
N GLY A 40 -23.06 13.19 8.42
CA GLY A 40 -22.57 13.01 7.06
C GLY A 40 -23.50 13.70 6.08
N ALA A 41 -23.19 14.93 5.71
CA ALA A 41 -23.84 15.63 4.60
C ALA A 41 -22.86 15.78 3.44
N ARG A 42 -22.75 14.72 2.63
CA ARG A 42 -22.31 14.78 1.24
C ARG A 42 -23.33 13.98 0.42
N LEU A 43 -23.90 14.65 -0.58
CA LEU A 43 -24.73 14.10 -1.66
C LEU A 43 -26.15 13.67 -1.24
N ALA A 44 -27.07 14.63 -1.30
CA ALA A 44 -28.47 14.36 -1.59
C ALA A 44 -28.84 15.29 -2.75
N ASP A 45 -28.54 14.84 -3.97
CA ASP A 45 -29.23 15.35 -5.15
C ASP A 45 -30.35 14.39 -5.52
N ASN A 46 -31.42 15.02 -5.93
CA ASN A 46 -32.79 14.56 -5.93
C ASN A 46 -33.14 14.14 -7.36
N ASP A 47 -33.22 12.83 -7.63
CA ASP A 47 -33.75 12.32 -8.90
C ASP A 47 -35.08 11.62 -8.64
N GLU A 48 -36.17 12.37 -8.84
CA GLU A 48 -37.48 11.83 -9.18
C GLU A 48 -37.65 11.87 -10.71
N SER A 49 -37.93 10.70 -11.25
CA SER A 49 -38.31 10.40 -12.63
C SER A 49 -39.63 11.06 -13.05
N GLU A 50 -39.72 11.57 -14.28
CA GLU A 50 -40.85 11.44 -15.25
C GLU A 50 -40.33 11.81 -16.66
N SER A 51 -40.27 10.88 -17.62
CA SER A 51 -41.31 10.53 -18.62
C SER A 51 -41.33 11.41 -19.89
N SER A 52 -40.85 10.80 -21.00
CA SER A 52 -41.42 10.77 -22.37
C SER A 52 -41.49 12.02 -23.29
N GLY A 53 -40.88 11.86 -24.48
CA GLY A 53 -41.32 12.39 -25.80
C GLY A 53 -40.48 13.56 -26.34
N SER A 54 -39.66 13.51 -27.40
CA SER A 54 -39.74 12.99 -28.79
C SER A 54 -39.64 14.15 -29.79
N GLU A 55 -38.71 14.04 -30.76
CA GLU A 55 -38.71 14.67 -32.12
C GLU A 55 -38.37 16.19 -32.18
N ALA A 56 -37.66 16.78 -33.16
CA ALA A 56 -36.97 16.35 -34.37
C ALA A 56 -36.05 17.50 -34.89
N ASP A 57 -35.11 17.14 -35.78
CA ASP A 57 -34.49 17.87 -36.91
C ASP A 57 -34.08 19.35 -36.81
N SER A 58 -32.82 19.64 -37.20
CA SER A 58 -32.45 20.38 -38.43
C SER A 58 -30.93 20.62 -38.50
N ALA A 59 -30.33 20.35 -39.67
CA ALA A 59 -28.93 20.63 -40.02
C ALA A 59 -28.79 22.01 -40.75
N PRO A 60 -27.68 22.33 -41.45
CA PRO A 60 -26.57 23.17 -41.01
C PRO A 60 -26.40 24.45 -41.87
N GLU A 61 -25.51 25.40 -41.48
CA GLU A 61 -24.93 26.37 -42.43
C GLU A 61 -23.45 26.67 -42.12
N ASP A 62 -22.69 26.77 -43.21
CA ASP A 62 -21.28 27.09 -43.40
C ASP A 62 -20.85 28.48 -42.91
N GLU A 63 -19.55 28.69 -42.68
CA GLU A 63 -18.76 29.82 -43.23
C GLU A 63 -17.25 29.46 -43.20
N VAL A 64 -16.46 30.23 -43.95
CA VAL A 64 -15.35 29.79 -44.81
C VAL A 64 -13.98 30.26 -44.29
N MET A 65 -12.96 29.48 -44.63
CA MET A 65 -11.48 29.65 -44.71
C MET A 65 -10.81 31.01 -44.39
N GLU A 66 -9.60 30.93 -43.84
CA GLU A 66 -8.41 31.58 -44.44
C GLU A 66 -7.08 30.94 -43.96
N ASP A 67 -6.28 30.50 -44.93
CA ASP A 67 -4.88 30.04 -44.82
C ASP A 67 -3.90 31.22 -44.75
N VAL A 68 -2.79 31.08 -43.99
CA VAL A 68 -1.54 31.79 -44.30
C VAL A 68 -0.32 30.93 -43.91
N ASP A 69 0.44 30.54 -44.93
CA ASP A 69 1.79 29.96 -44.89
C ASP A 69 2.85 30.97 -44.40
N SER A 70 3.88 30.47 -43.71
CA SER A 70 5.24 31.01 -43.84
C SER A 70 6.30 29.97 -43.46
N ASP A 71 7.02 29.47 -44.46
CA ASP A 71 8.29 28.74 -44.39
C ASP A 71 9.47 29.65 -44.02
N ALA A 72 10.44 29.12 -43.26
CA ALA A 72 11.89 29.32 -43.46
C ALA A 72 12.72 28.35 -42.59
N ASP A 73 13.61 27.61 -43.27
CA ASP A 73 14.58 26.59 -42.83
C ASP A 73 15.63 27.05 -41.79
N ASP A 74 16.18 26.11 -40.97
CA ASP A 74 17.60 25.67 -41.05
C ASP A 74 17.94 24.46 -40.12
N ASP A 75 19.02 23.76 -40.49
CA ASP A 75 19.55 22.39 -40.26
C ASP A 75 19.78 21.77 -38.85
N ASP A 76 19.77 20.41 -38.89
CA ASP A 76 20.58 19.38 -38.18
C ASP A 76 20.54 19.16 -36.65
N GLU A 77 19.99 18.02 -36.22
CA GLU A 77 20.71 16.82 -35.72
C GLU A 77 19.70 15.79 -35.11
N ASP A 78 19.76 14.55 -35.60
CA ASP A 78 18.91 13.42 -35.21
C ASP A 78 19.12 12.99 -33.74
N GLU A 79 18.28 13.47 -32.82
CA GLU A 79 18.02 12.82 -31.53
C GLU A 79 16.66 12.09 -31.58
N GLN A 80 16.72 10.77 -31.70
CA GLN A 80 15.55 9.89 -31.66
C GLN A 80 14.77 10.06 -30.34
N ALA A 81 13.62 10.71 -30.46
CA ALA A 81 12.67 10.96 -29.40
C ALA A 81 12.05 9.67 -28.82
N SER A 82 12.58 9.19 -27.69
CA SER A 82 11.95 8.14 -26.86
C SER A 82 11.04 8.70 -25.74
N SER A 83 10.85 10.01 -25.64
CA SER A 83 10.18 10.66 -24.48
C SER A 83 8.65 10.87 -24.59
N LYS A 84 7.99 10.36 -25.63
CA LYS A 84 6.60 10.76 -25.97
C LYS A 84 5.44 10.08 -25.22
N PRO A 85 5.56 8.91 -24.56
CA PRO A 85 4.37 8.25 -23.99
C PRO A 85 4.01 8.75 -22.57
N TYR A 86 4.99 9.22 -21.78
CA TYR A 86 4.75 9.78 -20.44
C TYR A 86 4.10 11.16 -20.48
N MET A 87 4.59 12.04 -21.36
CA MET A 87 4.01 13.37 -21.58
C MET A 87 2.57 13.28 -22.10
N ALA A 88 2.29 12.31 -22.98
CA ALA A 88 0.93 12.05 -23.46
C ALA A 88 -0.03 11.62 -22.33
N LEU A 89 0.44 10.80 -21.38
CA LEU A 89 -0.34 10.40 -20.21
C LEU A 89 -0.63 11.60 -19.28
N LEU A 90 0.40 12.39 -18.95
CA LEU A 90 0.23 13.62 -18.14
C LEU A 90 -0.73 14.60 -18.81
N GLN A 91 -0.62 14.77 -20.12
CA GLN A 91 -1.51 15.62 -20.91
C GLN A 91 -2.96 15.10 -20.85
N SER A 92 -3.17 13.79 -21.02
CA SER A 92 -4.50 13.17 -20.91
C SER A 92 -5.13 13.32 -19.52
N LEU A 93 -4.31 13.26 -18.46
CA LEU A 93 -4.76 13.49 -17.08
C LEU A 93 -5.17 14.96 -16.86
N THR A 94 -4.47 15.91 -17.48
CA THR A 94 -4.82 17.34 -17.41
C THR A 94 -6.02 17.72 -18.28
N GLU A 95 -6.31 16.96 -19.34
CA GLU A 95 -7.46 17.14 -20.22
C GLU A 95 -8.75 16.56 -19.64
N SER A 96 -8.65 15.65 -18.66
CA SER A 96 -9.81 15.18 -17.89
C SER A 96 -10.28 16.26 -16.91
N ASN A 97 -11.45 16.84 -17.17
CA ASN A 97 -12.07 17.93 -16.41
C ASN A 97 -12.26 17.61 -14.91
N ALA A 98 -11.27 17.95 -14.08
CA ALA A 98 -11.43 18.08 -12.64
C ALA A 98 -11.96 19.49 -12.30
N PRO A 99 -13.02 19.65 -11.48
CA PRO A 99 -13.52 20.96 -11.12
C PRO A 99 -12.48 21.77 -10.32
N LYS A 100 -12.08 22.92 -10.85
CA LYS A 100 -11.14 23.87 -10.21
C LYS A 100 -11.70 24.34 -8.86
N ALA A 101 -11.21 23.78 -7.76
CA ALA A 101 -11.48 24.31 -6.43
C ALA A 101 -10.77 25.68 -6.28
N LYS A 102 -11.57 26.74 -6.11
CA LYS A 102 -11.07 28.10 -5.84
C LYS A 102 -10.28 28.13 -4.54
N ARG A 103 -8.95 28.17 -4.63
CA ARG A 103 -8.06 28.47 -3.50
C ARG A 103 -8.36 29.90 -3.02
N ARG A 104 -8.84 30.06 -1.78
CA ARG A 104 -8.94 31.37 -1.13
C ARG A 104 -7.53 31.86 -0.80
N LYS A 105 -7.17 33.06 -1.28
CA LYS A 105 -6.01 33.83 -0.82
C LYS A 105 -6.21 34.15 0.66
N LEU A 106 -5.31 33.69 1.52
CA LEU A 106 -5.15 34.24 2.88
C LEU A 106 -4.14 35.38 2.75
N GLU A 107 -4.62 36.61 2.89
CA GLU A 107 -3.76 37.80 3.00
C GLU A 107 -3.05 37.76 4.36
N HIS A 108 -1.72 37.75 4.33
CA HIS A 108 -0.89 37.93 5.50
C HIS A 108 -0.75 39.45 5.72
N GLN A 109 -1.29 39.97 6.83
CA GLN A 109 -1.11 41.37 7.20
C GLN A 109 0.32 41.58 7.70
N GLU A 110 1.08 42.39 6.96
CA GLU A 110 2.34 42.96 7.41
C GLU A 110 2.09 43.86 8.63
N ALA A 111 2.63 43.45 9.79
CA ALA A 111 2.70 44.31 10.95
C ALA A 111 3.93 45.23 10.81
N GLN A 112 3.64 46.53 10.78
CA GLN A 112 4.62 47.61 10.74
C GLN A 112 5.52 47.58 11.99
N THR A 113 6.83 47.52 11.75
CA THR A 113 7.89 47.81 12.72
C THR A 113 8.25 49.30 12.66
N GLN A 114 8.35 49.94 13.83
CA GLN A 114 9.12 51.18 14.02
C GLN A 114 10.26 50.92 15.03
N PRO A 115 11.36 51.67 14.94
CA PRO A 115 12.66 51.25 15.44
C PRO A 115 12.97 51.79 16.83
N GLU A 116 13.66 51.01 17.66
CA GLU A 116 14.57 51.56 18.68
C GLU A 116 15.87 50.76 18.70
N GLU A 117 16.98 51.49 18.62
CA GLU A 117 18.36 51.02 18.72
C GLU A 117 18.72 50.67 20.17
N SER A 118 19.44 49.58 20.40
CA SER A 118 20.68 49.57 21.21
C SER A 118 21.40 48.21 21.24
N SER A 119 22.64 48.26 20.73
CA SER A 119 23.88 47.53 21.10
C SER A 119 23.96 46.00 21.12
N ASP A 120 24.80 45.48 20.21
CA ASP A 120 25.79 44.39 20.29
C ASP A 120 25.60 43.28 21.34
N ASP A 121 25.43 42.03 20.88
CA ASP A 121 26.52 41.05 20.87
C ASP A 121 26.13 39.74 20.12
N GLU A 122 27.17 39.03 19.70
CA GLU A 122 27.36 37.95 18.73
C GLU A 122 26.54 36.63 18.84
N GLU A 123 26.47 35.94 17.69
CA GLU A 123 26.37 34.48 17.45
C GLU A 123 25.05 33.70 17.73
N ALA A 124 24.39 33.28 16.64
CA ALA A 124 24.35 31.87 16.17
C ALA A 124 23.25 31.72 15.11
N ASP A 125 23.63 31.87 13.84
CA ASP A 125 22.79 31.53 12.68
C ASP A 125 22.94 30.02 12.43
N GLU A 126 22.24 29.20 13.21
CA GLU A 126 21.99 27.79 12.87
C GLU A 126 20.55 27.68 12.37
N ALA A 127 20.33 28.12 11.14
CA ALA A 127 19.32 27.49 10.30
C ALA A 127 19.82 26.07 10.02
N GLU A 128 19.54 25.14 10.93
CA GLU A 128 19.52 23.72 10.58
C GLU A 128 18.50 23.56 9.45
N GLU A 129 18.98 23.60 8.20
CA GLU A 129 18.23 22.98 7.11
C GLU A 129 18.03 21.52 7.56
N GLU A 130 16.82 21.17 8.00
CA GLU A 130 16.42 19.80 8.25
C GLU A 130 16.68 19.02 6.95
N LYS A 131 17.84 18.38 6.86
CA LYS A 131 18.17 17.51 5.75
C LYS A 131 17.13 16.41 5.76
N ASP A 132 16.23 16.42 4.77
CA ASP A 132 15.24 15.37 4.55
C ASP A 132 15.97 14.02 4.48
N ILE A 133 15.95 13.30 5.61
CA ILE A 133 16.66 12.04 5.78
C ILE A 133 16.12 10.96 4.84
N ASP A 134 14.92 11.18 4.29
CA ASP A 134 14.19 10.30 3.39
C ASP A 134 14.29 10.73 1.91
N ARG A 135 15.04 11.80 1.60
CA ARG A 135 15.28 12.21 0.22
C ARG A 135 15.95 11.08 -0.57
N ALA A 136 15.33 10.66 -1.65
CA ALA A 136 15.90 9.67 -2.55
C ALA A 136 17.25 10.14 -3.10
N GLU A 137 18.17 9.21 -3.35
CA GLU A 137 19.40 9.54 -4.06
C GLU A 137 19.10 9.74 -5.55
N GLU A 138 19.37 10.94 -6.03
CA GLU A 138 19.39 11.28 -7.45
C GLU A 138 20.72 10.79 -8.02
N GLU A 139 20.67 9.74 -8.83
CA GLU A 139 21.81 9.27 -9.61
C GLU A 139 21.41 9.23 -11.08
N PRO A 140 22.38 9.42 -12.01
CA PRO A 140 22.09 9.27 -13.43
C PRO A 140 21.39 7.96 -13.67
N GLU A 141 20.39 7.96 -14.56
CA GLU A 141 19.74 6.74 -14.98
C GLU A 141 20.84 5.74 -15.31
N ASP A 142 20.90 4.63 -14.56
CA ASP A 142 21.48 3.41 -15.08
C ASP A 142 20.64 3.12 -16.33
N GLN A 143 21.02 3.68 -17.48
CA GLN A 143 20.71 3.12 -18.79
C GLN A 143 21.31 1.73 -18.69
N ASP A 144 20.44 0.78 -18.33
CA ASP A 144 20.69 -0.63 -18.16
C ASP A 144 22.19 -0.90 -18.18
N ALA A 145 22.88 -0.74 -17.03
CA ALA A 145 24.21 -1.29 -16.89
C ALA A 145 24.05 -2.70 -17.40
N GLU A 146 24.59 -2.93 -18.61
CA GLU A 146 24.13 -3.93 -19.56
C GLU A 146 23.66 -5.11 -18.74
N GLU A 147 22.38 -5.50 -18.80
CA GLU A 147 21.93 -6.73 -18.17
C GLU A 147 22.79 -7.83 -18.80
N GLN A 148 23.99 -8.00 -18.26
CA GLN A 148 24.94 -8.97 -18.71
C GLN A 148 24.18 -10.24 -18.43
N ILE A 149 23.91 -10.93 -19.52
CA ILE A 149 23.46 -12.30 -19.54
C ILE A 149 24.65 -13.12 -19.01
N GLU A 150 25.09 -12.86 -17.79
CA GLU A 150 25.86 -13.81 -17.01
C GLU A 150 24.84 -14.82 -16.56
N ASP A 151 24.84 -15.97 -17.25
CA ASP A 151 24.05 -17.17 -16.98
C ASP A 151 23.48 -17.14 -15.55
N ASP A 152 22.22 -16.72 -15.47
CA ASP A 152 21.48 -16.75 -14.22
C ASP A 152 21.29 -18.23 -13.89
N ASP A 153 22.14 -18.75 -13.02
CA ASP A 153 22.09 -20.14 -12.49
C ASP A 153 20.75 -20.41 -11.74
N ASP A 154 19.90 -19.40 -11.59
CA ASP A 154 18.52 -19.45 -11.09
C ASP A 154 17.45 -19.40 -12.23
N SER A 155 17.85 -19.43 -13.52
CA SER A 155 16.94 -19.29 -14.67
C SER A 155 16.10 -20.53 -15.00
N GLU A 156 16.24 -21.62 -14.24
CA GLU A 156 15.48 -22.88 -14.40
C GLU A 156 13.97 -22.77 -14.10
N ASP A 157 13.45 -21.58 -13.77
CA ASP A 157 12.00 -21.38 -13.72
C ASP A 157 11.46 -21.26 -15.16
N GLU A 158 11.25 -22.40 -15.83
CA GLU A 158 10.33 -22.51 -16.97
C GLU A 158 8.96 -21.96 -16.57
N ASP A 159 8.28 -21.26 -17.49
CA ASP A 159 6.95 -20.71 -17.28
C ASP A 159 6.01 -21.82 -16.77
N ASN A 160 5.69 -21.78 -15.48
CA ASN A 160 4.86 -22.81 -14.87
C ASN A 160 3.41 -22.35 -14.97
N LEU A 161 2.68 -22.89 -15.94
CA LEU A 161 1.26 -22.58 -16.17
C LEU A 161 0.34 -22.87 -14.96
N THR A 162 0.85 -23.51 -13.91
CA THR A 162 0.12 -23.72 -12.64
C THR A 162 0.48 -22.71 -11.55
N ASP A 163 1.48 -21.86 -11.77
CA ASP A 163 1.88 -20.81 -10.84
C ASP A 163 0.83 -19.68 -10.82
N PRO A 164 0.31 -19.30 -9.64
CA PRO A 164 -0.61 -18.17 -9.52
C PRO A 164 -0.03 -16.84 -10.05
N PHE A 165 1.29 -16.65 -10.00
CA PHE A 165 1.92 -15.45 -10.57
C PHE A 165 1.82 -15.47 -12.10
N ASP A 166 2.18 -16.58 -12.74
CA ASP A 166 2.20 -16.65 -14.20
C ASP A 166 0.77 -16.60 -14.76
N THR A 167 -0.15 -17.36 -14.18
CA THR A 167 -1.57 -17.33 -14.59
C THR A 167 -2.22 -15.94 -14.43
N HIS A 168 -1.77 -15.13 -13.46
CA HIS A 168 -2.36 -13.82 -13.21
C HIS A 168 -1.68 -12.68 -14.00
N PHE A 169 -0.35 -12.68 -14.11
CA PHE A 169 0.42 -11.57 -14.68
C PHE A 169 1.09 -11.90 -16.01
N ALA A 170 1.43 -13.16 -16.24
CA ALA A 170 2.15 -13.56 -17.45
C ALA A 170 1.23 -13.98 -18.59
N HIS A 171 0.24 -14.81 -18.25
CA HIS A 171 -0.65 -15.50 -19.17
C HIS A 171 -2.10 -15.46 -18.66
N PRO A 172 -2.68 -14.26 -18.48
CA PRO A 172 -4.09 -14.15 -18.12
C PRO A 172 -4.95 -14.77 -19.22
N ASP A 173 -5.98 -15.52 -18.82
CA ASP A 173 -6.99 -16.01 -19.75
C ASP A 173 -7.96 -14.87 -20.09
N ASP A 174 -7.73 -14.24 -21.24
CA ASP A 174 -8.50 -13.09 -21.74
C ASP A 174 -10.01 -13.36 -21.79
N ASP A 175 -10.43 -14.58 -22.14
CA ASP A 175 -11.85 -14.94 -22.18
C ASP A 175 -12.47 -14.95 -20.78
N THR A 176 -11.75 -15.50 -19.81
CA THR A 176 -12.18 -15.52 -18.41
C THR A 176 -12.18 -14.11 -17.82
N VAL A 177 -11.13 -13.31 -18.09
CA VAL A 177 -11.05 -11.91 -17.66
C VAL A 177 -12.20 -11.09 -18.26
N ALA A 178 -12.46 -11.21 -19.56
CA ALA A 178 -13.55 -10.50 -20.21
C ALA A 178 -14.93 -10.85 -19.64
N LYS A 179 -15.17 -12.12 -19.29
CA LYS A 179 -16.41 -12.54 -18.62
C LYS A 179 -16.54 -11.92 -17.23
N ARG A 180 -15.47 -11.94 -16.44
CA ARG A 180 -15.42 -11.31 -15.11
C ARG A 180 -15.71 -9.82 -15.18
N VAL A 181 -15.03 -9.10 -16.08
CA VAL A 181 -15.23 -7.65 -16.29
C VAL A 181 -16.67 -7.35 -16.68
N LYS A 182 -17.27 -8.11 -17.60
CA LYS A 182 -18.68 -7.95 -17.99
C LYS A 182 -19.65 -8.16 -16.83
N ALA A 183 -19.41 -9.16 -15.99
CA ALA A 183 -20.24 -9.40 -14.80
C ALA A 183 -20.12 -8.24 -13.79
N VAL A 184 -18.89 -7.78 -13.53
CA VAL A 184 -18.63 -6.64 -12.63
C VAL A 184 -19.28 -5.35 -13.13
N GLN A 185 -19.17 -5.04 -14.43
CA GLN A 185 -19.79 -3.85 -15.04
C GLN A 185 -21.32 -3.86 -14.91
N LYS A 186 -21.94 -5.04 -14.88
CA LYS A 186 -23.38 -5.21 -14.65
C LYS A 186 -23.77 -5.26 -13.18
N GLY A 187 -22.80 -5.18 -12.25
CA GLY A 187 -23.03 -5.34 -10.81
C GLY A 187 -23.40 -6.77 -10.40
N GLU A 188 -23.11 -7.77 -11.23
CA GLU A 188 -23.41 -9.17 -10.97
C GLU A 188 -22.33 -9.79 -10.08
N TRP A 189 -22.54 -9.69 -8.76
CA TRP A 189 -21.68 -10.29 -7.75
C TRP A 189 -22.35 -11.48 -7.08
N ALA A 190 -21.56 -12.51 -6.80
CA ALA A 190 -21.97 -13.61 -5.95
C ALA A 190 -21.16 -13.61 -4.65
N THR A 191 -21.83 -13.93 -3.55
CA THR A 191 -21.25 -13.89 -2.20
C THR A 191 -21.39 -15.24 -1.52
N LYS A 192 -20.29 -15.73 -0.94
CA LYS A 192 -20.23 -16.98 -0.19
C LYS A 192 -19.67 -16.73 1.20
N ARG A 193 -20.31 -17.29 2.21
CA ARG A 193 -19.77 -17.32 3.58
C ARG A 193 -19.09 -18.66 3.80
N ALA A 194 -17.88 -18.62 4.31
CA ALA A 194 -17.08 -19.81 4.58
C ALA A 194 -16.35 -19.68 5.92
N LEU A 195 -15.90 -20.83 6.43
CA LEU A 195 -15.02 -20.90 7.57
C LEU A 195 -13.65 -21.36 7.08
N ILE A 196 -12.64 -20.49 7.17
CA ILE A 196 -11.25 -20.80 6.85
C ILE A 196 -10.55 -21.02 8.20
N GLN A 197 -10.38 -22.28 8.59
CA GLN A 197 -9.96 -22.66 9.94
C GLN A 197 -10.88 -22.07 11.03
N ASN A 198 -10.38 -21.11 11.81
CA ASN A 198 -11.11 -20.39 12.86
C ASN A 198 -11.64 -19.02 12.38
N LEU A 199 -11.31 -18.59 11.16
CA LEU A 199 -11.71 -17.32 10.59
C LEU A 199 -13.04 -17.43 9.84
N ARG A 200 -13.95 -16.50 10.12
CA ARG A 200 -15.16 -16.31 9.33
C ARG A 200 -14.82 -15.47 8.11
N ALA A 201 -14.94 -16.06 6.93
CA ALA A 201 -14.69 -15.40 5.67
C ALA A 201 -16.00 -15.09 4.95
N THR A 202 -16.07 -13.90 4.35
CA THR A 202 -17.06 -13.57 3.33
C THR A 202 -16.27 -13.36 2.05
N VAL A 203 -16.53 -14.19 1.05
CA VAL A 203 -15.85 -14.16 -0.24
C VAL A 203 -16.84 -13.63 -1.27
N THR A 204 -16.41 -12.63 -2.02
CA THR A 204 -17.16 -11.99 -3.10
C THR A 204 -16.41 -12.19 -4.39
N TYR A 205 -17.11 -12.64 -5.43
CA TYR A 205 -16.55 -12.84 -6.76
C TYR A 205 -17.58 -12.45 -7.82
N PRO A 206 -17.14 -12.14 -9.05
CA PRO A 206 -18.04 -11.95 -10.17
C PRO A 206 -18.94 -13.19 -10.34
N ASN A 207 -20.21 -13.01 -10.70
CA ASN A 207 -21.15 -14.13 -10.81
C ASN A 207 -20.72 -15.20 -11.83
N SER A 208 -19.85 -14.86 -12.79
CA SER A 208 -19.20 -15.84 -13.68
C SER A 208 -18.40 -16.91 -12.93
N ASP A 209 -17.93 -16.62 -11.72
CA ASP A 209 -17.15 -17.52 -10.86
C ASP A 209 -17.98 -18.11 -9.72
N ALA A 210 -19.32 -18.16 -9.85
CA ALA A 210 -20.24 -18.49 -8.77
C ALA A 210 -19.94 -19.81 -8.02
N GLY A 211 -19.28 -20.75 -8.69
CA GLY A 211 -18.91 -22.06 -8.17
C GLY A 211 -17.52 -22.16 -7.55
N SER A 212 -16.73 -21.08 -7.48
CA SER A 212 -15.35 -21.14 -7.00
C SER A 212 -15.25 -21.63 -5.55
N GLU A 213 -14.32 -22.54 -5.30
CA GLU A 213 -14.02 -23.00 -3.95
C GLU A 213 -13.21 -21.94 -3.20
N VAL A 214 -13.45 -21.84 -1.89
CA VAL A 214 -12.60 -21.00 -1.04
C VAL A 214 -11.26 -21.70 -0.88
N PRO A 215 -10.12 -21.00 -1.08
CA PRO A 215 -8.81 -21.62 -0.99
C PRO A 215 -8.61 -22.37 0.33
N LYS A 216 -8.09 -23.60 0.23
CA LYS A 216 -7.87 -24.46 1.39
C LYS A 216 -6.63 -24.01 2.16
N PRO A 217 -6.62 -24.09 3.50
CA PRO A 217 -5.44 -23.75 4.29
C PRO A 217 -4.23 -24.61 3.89
N MET A 218 -3.06 -23.99 3.81
CA MET A 218 -1.81 -24.68 3.46
C MET A 218 -0.97 -24.91 4.71
N ALA A 219 -0.30 -26.07 4.80
CA ALA A 219 0.42 -26.47 6.01
C ALA A 219 1.79 -25.79 6.19
N GLY A 220 2.41 -25.36 5.08
CA GLY A 220 3.75 -24.78 5.06
C GLY A 220 4.17 -24.31 3.67
N LEU A 221 5.48 -24.16 3.47
CA LEU A 221 6.08 -23.58 2.27
C LEU A 221 6.03 -24.47 1.03
N GLU A 222 5.93 -25.79 1.18
CA GLU A 222 5.98 -26.76 0.06
C GLU A 222 4.86 -26.58 -0.96
N GLY A 223 3.71 -26.02 -0.55
CA GLY A 223 2.59 -25.72 -1.43
C GLY A 223 2.67 -24.37 -2.15
N LEU A 224 3.75 -23.60 -1.92
CA LEU A 224 3.92 -22.26 -2.49
C LEU A 224 4.88 -22.29 -3.67
N SER A 225 4.48 -21.66 -4.77
CA SER A 225 5.37 -21.37 -5.90
C SER A 225 6.32 -20.23 -5.55
N LEU A 226 7.37 -20.53 -4.78
CA LEU A 226 8.42 -19.59 -4.38
C LEU A 226 9.62 -19.65 -5.34
N LYS A 227 10.24 -18.49 -5.57
CA LYS A 227 11.57 -18.41 -6.20
C LYS A 227 12.60 -19.22 -5.43
N GLN A 228 13.47 -19.92 -6.16
CA GLN A 228 14.43 -20.87 -5.59
C GLN A 228 15.28 -20.25 -4.48
N LYS A 229 15.86 -19.06 -4.73
CA LYS A 229 16.64 -18.29 -3.74
C LYS A 229 15.91 -17.93 -2.46
N LEU A 230 14.57 -17.92 -2.45
CA LEU A 230 13.77 -17.66 -1.26
C LEU A 230 13.40 -18.93 -0.50
N LYS A 231 13.46 -20.12 -1.12
CA LYS A 231 12.98 -21.36 -0.49
C LYS A 231 13.77 -21.70 0.77
N GLU A 232 15.11 -21.66 0.69
CA GLU A 232 15.97 -22.03 1.82
C GLU A 232 15.85 -21.02 2.96
N THR A 233 15.93 -19.72 2.66
CA THR A 233 15.83 -18.65 3.67
C THR A 233 14.44 -18.64 4.31
N ALA A 234 13.37 -18.82 3.53
CA ALA A 234 12.01 -18.94 4.05
C ALA A 234 11.86 -20.16 4.96
N ALA A 235 12.40 -21.33 4.58
CA ALA A 235 12.36 -22.53 5.42
C ALA A 235 13.05 -22.30 6.76
N ARG A 236 14.17 -21.58 6.78
CA ARG A 236 14.90 -21.26 8.01
C ARG A 236 14.24 -20.17 8.86
N LYS A 237 13.70 -19.12 8.25
CA LYS A 237 13.19 -17.92 8.96
C LYS A 237 11.71 -17.99 9.32
N ILE A 238 10.92 -18.75 8.55
CA ILE A 238 9.47 -18.91 8.74
C ILE A 238 9.16 -20.33 9.23
N GLY A 239 9.71 -21.36 8.58
CA GLY A 239 9.47 -22.76 8.95
C GLY A 239 8.01 -23.19 8.71
N GLU A 240 7.46 -23.98 9.64
CA GLU A 240 6.06 -24.40 9.59
C GLU A 240 5.10 -23.25 9.88
N PHE A 241 4.00 -23.21 9.14
CA PHE A 241 3.02 -22.14 9.30
C PHE A 241 2.23 -22.28 10.61
N ASP A 242 2.06 -21.17 11.33
CA ASP A 242 1.09 -21.10 12.42
C ASP A 242 -0.36 -21.03 11.89
N ALA A 243 -1.35 -21.04 12.78
CA ALA A 243 -2.76 -20.99 12.36
C ALA A 243 -3.10 -19.77 11.48
N ALA A 244 -2.54 -18.59 11.79
CA ALA A 244 -2.79 -17.39 11.00
C ALA A 244 -2.18 -17.50 9.60
N GLN A 245 -0.93 -17.97 9.49
CA GLN A 245 -0.25 -18.18 8.21
C GLN A 245 -0.92 -19.27 7.37
N ARG A 246 -1.35 -20.38 7.98
CA ARG A 246 -2.05 -21.46 7.25
C ARG A 246 -3.35 -20.96 6.62
N ALA A 247 -4.10 -20.10 7.32
CA ALA A 247 -5.33 -19.52 6.81
C ALA A 247 -5.10 -18.40 5.79
N PHE A 248 -4.06 -17.58 5.97
CA PHE A 248 -3.80 -16.39 5.17
C PHE A 248 -2.99 -16.66 3.89
N SER A 249 -2.03 -17.59 3.94
CA SER A 249 -1.15 -17.94 2.81
C SER A 249 -1.88 -18.27 1.51
N PRO A 250 -2.94 -19.11 1.47
CA PRO A 250 -3.58 -19.45 0.21
C PRO A 250 -4.37 -18.28 -0.39
N LEU A 251 -4.73 -17.26 0.40
CA LEU A 251 -5.36 -16.05 -0.12
C LEU A 251 -4.31 -15.13 -0.73
N LEU A 252 -3.22 -14.93 0.01
CA LEU A 252 -2.14 -14.03 -0.38
C LEU A 252 -1.40 -14.53 -1.64
N PHE A 253 -0.98 -15.80 -1.66
CA PHE A 253 -0.20 -16.36 -2.78
C PHE A 253 -1.03 -16.72 -4.01
N ASN A 254 -2.36 -16.64 -3.93
CA ASN A 254 -3.26 -16.71 -5.10
C ASN A 254 -3.72 -15.31 -5.55
N TYR A 255 -3.02 -14.24 -5.13
CA TYR A 255 -3.32 -12.86 -5.52
C TYR A 255 -4.78 -12.43 -5.27
N SER A 256 -5.37 -12.92 -4.17
CA SER A 256 -6.70 -12.49 -3.77
C SER A 256 -6.63 -11.15 -3.03
N ASP A 257 -7.61 -10.28 -3.27
CA ASP A 257 -7.83 -9.10 -2.43
C ASP A 257 -8.35 -9.53 -1.06
N VAL A 258 -7.67 -9.11 0.03
CA VAL A 258 -8.02 -9.54 1.39
C VAL A 258 -8.16 -8.37 2.35
N LEU A 259 -9.32 -8.31 3.01
CA LEU A 259 -9.51 -7.53 4.24
C LEU A 259 -9.39 -8.47 5.46
N HIS A 260 -8.28 -8.37 6.18
CA HIS A 260 -8.00 -9.21 7.35
C HIS A 260 -8.20 -8.43 8.66
N CYS A 261 -9.19 -8.84 9.46
CA CYS A 261 -9.57 -8.15 10.71
C CYS A 261 -9.16 -8.89 12.00
N ASP A 262 -8.40 -9.99 11.91
CA ASP A 262 -7.97 -10.80 13.07
C ASP A 262 -6.48 -10.61 13.41
N ARG A 263 -5.91 -9.45 13.04
CA ARG A 263 -4.55 -9.09 13.45
C ARG A 263 -4.54 -8.79 14.95
N THR A 264 -3.61 -9.41 15.66
CA THR A 264 -3.32 -9.23 17.08
C THR A 264 -1.82 -9.03 17.27
N VAL A 265 -1.40 -8.60 18.46
CA VAL A 265 0.03 -8.50 18.82
C VAL A 265 0.75 -9.84 18.68
N ARG A 266 0.05 -10.95 18.89
CA ARG A 266 0.65 -12.30 18.89
C ARG A 266 0.92 -12.84 17.49
N ASN A 267 0.06 -12.51 16.51
CA ASN A 267 0.19 -12.99 15.13
C ASN A 267 0.76 -11.93 14.17
N SER A 268 1.01 -10.70 14.64
CA SER A 268 1.42 -9.59 13.79
C SER A 268 2.74 -9.85 13.06
N ASP A 269 3.75 -10.37 13.76
CA ASP A 269 5.05 -10.72 13.18
C ASP A 269 4.91 -11.83 12.13
N SER A 270 4.14 -12.86 12.47
CA SER A 270 3.85 -14.01 11.61
C SER A 270 3.18 -13.62 10.29
N LEU A 271 2.15 -12.76 10.37
CA LEU A 271 1.49 -12.17 9.20
C LEU A 271 2.45 -11.29 8.40
N ARG A 272 3.24 -10.44 9.07
CA ARG A 272 4.20 -9.55 8.40
C ARG A 272 5.26 -10.35 7.63
N LYS A 273 5.80 -11.41 8.21
CA LYS A 273 6.74 -12.34 7.57
C LYS A 273 6.17 -12.93 6.29
N LEU A 274 4.95 -13.44 6.35
CA LEU A 274 4.28 -14.04 5.21
C LEU A 274 4.00 -13.00 4.10
N THR A 275 3.56 -11.79 4.46
CA THR A 275 3.37 -10.68 3.51
C THR A 275 4.69 -10.25 2.85
N CYS A 276 5.78 -10.15 3.61
CA CYS A 276 7.09 -9.81 3.06
C CYS A 276 7.63 -10.90 2.13
N LEU A 277 7.44 -12.19 2.48
CA LEU A 277 7.80 -13.30 1.60
C LEU A 277 7.06 -13.24 0.26
N HIS A 278 5.74 -13.02 0.31
CA HIS A 278 4.93 -12.88 -0.89
C HIS A 278 5.40 -11.69 -1.76
N ALA A 279 5.62 -10.52 -1.14
CA ALA A 279 6.09 -9.33 -1.84
C ALA A 279 7.44 -9.57 -2.52
N LEU A 280 8.40 -10.18 -1.82
CA LEU A 280 9.71 -10.51 -2.40
C LEU A 280 9.61 -11.52 -3.54
N ASN A 281 8.77 -12.56 -3.36
CA ASN A 281 8.53 -13.54 -4.41
C ASN A 281 7.98 -12.88 -5.67
N HIS A 282 6.99 -11.98 -5.50
CA HIS A 282 6.41 -11.21 -6.60
C HIS A 282 7.48 -10.33 -7.28
N VAL A 283 8.23 -9.53 -6.52
CA VAL A 283 9.29 -8.65 -7.06
C VAL A 283 10.33 -9.45 -7.87
N PHE A 284 10.78 -10.58 -7.35
CA PHE A 284 11.79 -11.39 -8.03
C PHE A 284 11.25 -12.10 -9.27
N LYS A 285 10.02 -12.63 -9.24
CA LYS A 285 9.37 -13.17 -10.44
C LYS A 285 9.19 -12.12 -11.51
N THR A 286 8.76 -10.91 -11.14
CA THR A 286 8.63 -9.80 -12.09
C THR A 286 9.97 -9.40 -12.68
N ARG A 287 11.03 -9.31 -11.87
CA ARG A 287 12.38 -8.99 -12.37
C ARG A 287 12.86 -10.03 -13.39
N ASP A 288 12.78 -11.31 -13.05
CA ASP A 288 13.28 -12.38 -13.93
C ASP A 288 12.49 -12.42 -15.24
N ARG A 289 11.19 -12.11 -15.20
CA ARG A 289 10.36 -11.96 -16.40
C ARG A 289 10.83 -10.79 -17.28
N VAL A 290 11.06 -9.62 -16.69
CA VAL A 290 11.55 -8.43 -17.42
C VAL A 290 12.88 -8.74 -18.10
N ILE A 291 13.84 -9.37 -17.40
CA ILE A 291 15.14 -9.77 -17.97
C ILE A 291 14.94 -10.73 -19.16
N LYS A 292 14.13 -11.78 -18.98
CA LYS A 292 13.85 -12.76 -20.06
C LYS A 292 13.19 -12.09 -21.28
N ASN A 293 12.30 -11.13 -21.05
CA ASN A 293 11.59 -10.42 -22.09
C ASN A 293 12.47 -9.40 -22.81
N ASN A 294 13.34 -8.68 -22.09
CA ASN A 294 14.39 -7.84 -22.66
C ASN A 294 15.30 -8.64 -23.59
N TYR A 295 15.73 -9.83 -23.14
CA TYR A 295 16.57 -10.72 -23.96
C TYR A 295 15.87 -11.17 -25.25
N LYS A 296 14.58 -11.51 -25.18
CA LYS A 296 13.78 -11.86 -26.38
C LYS A 296 13.70 -10.69 -27.35
N LEU A 297 13.40 -9.48 -26.86
CA LEU A 297 13.34 -8.27 -27.69
C LEU A 297 14.69 -7.96 -28.37
N ALA A 298 15.79 -8.07 -27.62
CA ALA A 298 17.12 -7.84 -28.15
C ALA A 298 17.50 -8.85 -29.25
N LYS A 299 17.03 -10.09 -29.14
CA LYS A 299 17.34 -11.17 -30.09
C LYS A 299 16.45 -11.18 -31.33
N GLU A 300 15.15 -10.91 -31.17
CA GLU A 300 14.16 -11.07 -32.24
C GLU A 300 13.91 -9.76 -33.01
N GLY A 301 14.43 -8.63 -32.51
CA GLY A 301 14.38 -7.32 -33.18
C GLY A 301 13.05 -6.59 -33.00
N GLN A 302 12.98 -5.34 -33.47
CA GLN A 302 11.80 -4.46 -33.32
C GLN A 302 10.61 -4.85 -34.21
N ASP A 303 10.76 -5.81 -35.12
CA ASP A 303 9.79 -6.16 -36.17
C ASP A 303 8.85 -7.32 -35.77
N THR A 304 8.82 -7.66 -34.48
CA THR A 304 7.96 -8.71 -33.93
C THR A 304 6.63 -8.13 -33.43
N GLU A 305 5.51 -8.81 -33.69
CA GLU A 305 4.20 -8.57 -33.05
C GLU A 305 4.20 -8.94 -31.53
N LEU A 306 5.37 -9.05 -30.89
CA LEU A 306 5.51 -9.40 -29.48
C LEU A 306 5.08 -8.24 -28.58
N GLU A 307 3.85 -8.32 -28.09
CA GLU A 307 3.33 -7.39 -27.10
C GLU A 307 3.74 -7.80 -25.68
N LEU A 308 4.87 -7.27 -25.19
CA LEU A 308 5.36 -7.49 -23.83
C LEU A 308 4.87 -6.39 -22.89
N ARG A 309 4.00 -6.76 -21.94
CA ARG A 309 3.28 -5.82 -21.06
C ARG A 309 3.96 -5.55 -19.71
N ASP A 310 5.25 -5.80 -19.60
CA ASP A 310 6.02 -5.66 -18.34
C ASP A 310 6.89 -4.39 -18.27
N GLN A 311 6.96 -3.62 -19.36
CA GLN A 311 7.66 -2.34 -19.47
C GLN A 311 6.78 -1.14 -19.10
N GLY A 312 6.34 -1.07 -17.85
CA GLY A 312 5.64 0.11 -17.32
C GLY A 312 6.58 1.31 -17.10
N PHE A 313 6.03 2.52 -17.15
CA PHE A 313 6.76 3.78 -16.87
C PHE A 313 7.40 3.85 -15.48
N THR A 314 6.98 2.99 -14.56
CA THR A 314 7.50 2.96 -13.19
C THR A 314 7.95 1.54 -12.83
N ARG A 315 9.06 1.47 -12.10
CA ARG A 315 9.67 0.21 -11.64
C ARG A 315 9.11 -0.33 -10.32
N PRO A 316 8.55 0.46 -9.38
CA PRO A 316 7.96 -0.08 -8.15
C PRO A 316 6.85 -1.11 -8.43
N LYS A 317 6.99 -2.32 -7.86
CA LYS A 317 6.02 -3.42 -8.02
C LYS A 317 5.17 -3.69 -6.79
N VAL A 318 5.64 -3.27 -5.61
CA VAL A 318 4.94 -3.44 -4.33
C VAL A 318 5.03 -2.14 -3.54
N LEU A 319 3.91 -1.72 -2.94
CA LEU A 319 3.82 -0.59 -2.02
C LEU A 319 3.35 -1.07 -0.65
N PHE A 320 4.15 -0.80 0.38
CA PHE A 320 3.72 -0.96 1.78
C PHE A 320 3.29 0.39 2.35
N LEU A 321 2.02 0.49 2.76
CA LEU A 321 1.53 1.61 3.55
C LEU A 321 1.51 1.21 5.01
N VAL A 322 2.33 1.88 5.82
CA VAL A 322 2.47 1.58 7.26
C VAL A 322 2.47 2.87 8.07
N PRO A 323 2.00 2.83 9.33
CA PRO A 323 1.68 4.05 10.06
C PRO A 323 2.90 4.81 10.59
N THR A 324 4.05 4.16 10.75
CA THR A 324 5.22 4.74 11.43
C THR A 324 6.53 4.22 10.85
N ARG A 325 7.63 4.97 11.01
CA ARG A 325 8.99 4.52 10.69
C ARG A 325 9.34 3.20 11.36
N ASN A 326 8.92 2.96 12.61
CA ASN A 326 9.14 1.67 13.26
C ASN A 326 8.41 0.52 12.56
N SER A 327 7.20 0.75 12.06
CA SER A 327 6.47 -0.26 11.28
C SER A 327 7.18 -0.57 9.96
N CYS A 328 7.74 0.46 9.31
CA CYS A 328 8.61 0.31 8.13
C CYS A 328 9.87 -0.49 8.47
N LEU A 329 10.58 -0.13 9.54
CA LEU A 329 11.76 -0.83 10.02
C LEU A 329 11.52 -2.33 10.23
N LYS A 330 10.42 -2.69 10.87
CA LYS A 330 10.04 -4.11 11.08
C LYS A 330 9.87 -4.85 9.74
N ILE A 331 9.28 -4.22 8.72
CA ILE A 331 9.15 -4.80 7.37
C ILE A 331 10.51 -4.92 6.69
N VAL A 332 11.30 -3.86 6.69
CA VAL A 332 12.63 -3.82 6.06
C VAL A 332 13.56 -4.88 6.64
N ASN A 333 13.55 -5.07 7.96
CA ASN A 333 14.35 -6.10 8.62
C ASN A 333 13.94 -7.52 8.19
N ILE A 334 12.65 -7.80 8.08
CA ILE A 334 12.14 -9.09 7.58
C ILE A 334 12.57 -9.29 6.12
N ILE A 335 12.41 -8.26 5.27
CA ILE A 335 12.82 -8.31 3.87
C ILE A 335 14.32 -8.64 3.76
N ARG A 336 15.17 -7.92 4.51
CA ARG A 336 16.61 -8.19 4.56
C ARG A 336 16.89 -9.63 5.01
N ASP A 337 16.20 -10.11 6.04
CA ASP A 337 16.40 -11.46 6.58
C ASP A 337 15.96 -12.58 5.63
N LEU A 338 15.00 -12.31 4.75
CA LEU A 338 14.56 -13.25 3.71
C LEU A 338 15.45 -13.21 2.47
N CYS A 339 15.99 -12.03 2.12
CA CYS A 339 16.88 -11.88 0.97
C CYS A 339 18.32 -12.31 1.25
N GLU A 340 18.83 -12.04 2.46
CA GLU A 340 20.24 -12.20 2.84
C GLU A 340 21.23 -11.65 1.79
N PRO A 341 21.14 -10.35 1.44
CA PRO A 341 21.99 -9.77 0.39
C PRO A 341 23.46 -9.69 0.82
N ASP A 342 24.37 -9.85 -0.14
CA ASP A 342 25.82 -9.68 0.07
C ASP A 342 26.17 -8.22 0.41
N GLN A 343 25.46 -7.27 -0.21
CA GLN A 343 25.70 -5.83 -0.06
C GLN A 343 24.42 -5.06 0.29
N GLN A 344 24.56 -4.03 1.12
CA GLN A 344 23.48 -3.13 1.49
C GLN A 344 23.94 -1.67 1.37
N GLU A 345 23.44 -0.95 0.36
CA GLU A 345 23.77 0.46 0.10
C GLU A 345 22.87 1.38 0.92
N ASN A 346 23.44 2.44 1.50
CA ASN A 346 22.75 3.41 2.38
C ASN A 346 22.16 2.81 3.65
N ARG A 347 22.61 1.62 4.04
CA ARG A 347 22.16 0.95 5.28
C ARG A 347 22.40 1.80 6.52
N LYS A 348 23.56 2.46 6.61
CA LYS A 348 23.91 3.31 7.76
C LYS A 348 22.92 4.47 7.92
N ARG A 349 22.60 5.17 6.82
CA ARG A 349 21.59 6.24 6.77
C ARG A 349 20.22 5.74 7.22
N PHE A 350 19.82 4.55 6.75
CA PHE A 350 18.57 3.92 7.16
C PHE A 350 18.55 3.61 8.67
N GLU A 351 19.65 3.05 9.21
CA GLU A 351 19.74 2.77 10.65
C GLU A 351 19.66 4.04 11.49
N GLU A 352 20.35 5.10 11.09
CA GLU A 352 20.34 6.39 11.79
C GLU A 352 18.96 7.07 11.76
N GLY A 353 18.19 6.95 10.66
CA GLY A 353 16.88 7.59 10.52
C GLY A 353 15.68 6.77 11.03
N TYR A 354 15.77 5.44 11.05
CA TYR A 354 14.61 4.57 11.34
C TYR A 354 14.74 3.80 12.66
N VAL A 355 15.96 3.56 13.15
CA VAL A 355 16.18 2.80 14.38
C VAL A 355 16.21 3.74 15.57
N ASP A 356 15.13 3.71 16.34
CA ASP A 356 15.10 4.31 17.67
C ASP A 356 15.59 3.28 18.70
N LYS A 357 16.69 3.60 19.39
CA LYS A 357 17.36 2.70 20.35
C LYS A 357 16.80 2.85 21.77
N GLU A 358 15.95 3.84 22.02
CA GLU A 358 15.44 4.13 23.35
C GLU A 358 14.09 3.43 23.60
N ALA A 359 13.99 2.73 24.72
CA ALA A 359 12.72 2.18 25.17
C ALA A 359 11.83 3.31 25.69
N LYS A 360 10.89 3.78 24.85
CA LYS A 360 9.94 4.87 25.20
C LYS A 360 8.97 4.51 26.31
N PHE A 361 8.63 3.23 26.47
CA PHE A 361 7.55 2.78 27.35
C PHE A 361 7.96 1.59 28.21
N GLY A 362 7.55 1.60 29.48
CA GLY A 362 7.70 0.46 30.38
C GLY A 362 6.64 -0.62 30.17
N ASP A 363 6.75 -1.70 30.95
CA ASP A 363 5.79 -2.81 30.95
C ASP A 363 4.42 -2.46 31.56
N ASP A 364 4.25 -1.23 32.05
CA ASP A 364 2.97 -0.69 32.52
C ASP A 364 1.99 -0.43 31.37
N ARG A 365 2.49 -0.35 30.13
CA ARG A 365 1.66 -0.13 28.94
C ARG A 365 1.14 -1.45 28.32
N PRO A 366 -0.14 -1.46 27.86
CA PRO A 366 -0.69 -2.57 27.10
C PRO A 366 0.21 -3.00 25.93
N ALA A 367 0.23 -4.30 25.64
CA ALA A 367 1.12 -4.86 24.62
C ALA A 367 0.81 -4.35 23.21
N ASP A 368 -0.45 -4.06 22.90
CA ASP A 368 -0.90 -3.48 21.64
C ASP A 368 -0.46 -2.02 21.48
N PHE A 369 -0.54 -1.25 22.56
CA PHE A 369 0.02 0.10 22.61
C PHE A 369 1.52 0.09 22.31
N ARG A 370 2.27 -0.82 22.95
CA ARG A 370 3.71 -0.96 22.70
C ARG A 370 4.02 -1.43 21.28
N ASP A 371 3.34 -2.44 20.76
CA ASP A 371 3.57 -2.90 19.37
C ASP A 371 3.43 -1.77 18.34
N LEU A 372 2.50 -0.83 18.57
CA LEU A 372 2.22 0.27 17.66
C LEU A 372 3.14 1.49 17.84
N PHE A 373 3.40 1.90 19.08
CA PHE A 373 4.07 3.18 19.38
C PHE A 373 5.52 3.06 19.85
N GLU A 374 6.01 1.85 20.14
CA GLU A 374 7.43 1.66 20.43
C GLU A 374 8.29 2.02 19.20
N GLY A 375 9.54 2.43 19.43
CA GLY A 375 10.45 2.88 18.39
C GLY A 375 10.07 4.25 17.80
N SER A 376 10.55 4.54 16.58
CA SER A 376 10.21 5.78 15.87
C SER A 376 8.74 5.77 15.43
N ASP A 377 7.96 6.68 16.00
CA ASP A 377 6.54 6.90 15.74
C ASP A 377 6.28 7.98 14.67
N ASP A 378 7.34 8.47 14.01
CA ASP A 378 7.25 9.41 12.89
C ASP A 378 6.48 8.79 11.71
N ASP A 379 5.47 9.50 11.23
CA ASP A 379 4.59 9.12 10.13
C ASP A 379 4.91 9.89 8.83
N MET A 380 5.83 10.86 8.87
CA MET A 380 6.30 11.63 7.73
C MET A 380 7.59 11.04 7.15
N PHE A 381 7.45 9.90 6.47
CA PHE A 381 8.59 9.25 5.83
C PHE A 381 8.24 8.63 4.49
N ARG A 382 9.26 8.39 3.68
CA ARG A 382 9.18 7.60 2.45
C ARG A 382 10.48 6.83 2.25
N LEU A 383 10.38 5.58 1.82
CA LEU A 383 11.55 4.75 1.56
C LEU A 383 11.38 3.95 0.28
N GLY A 384 12.25 4.19 -0.69
CA GLY A 384 12.41 3.31 -1.84
C GLY A 384 13.44 2.22 -1.58
N MET A 385 13.13 0.99 -1.99
CA MET A 385 14.04 -0.15 -1.92
C MET A 385 14.20 -0.75 -3.31
N LYS A 386 15.43 -0.76 -3.83
CA LYS A 386 15.80 -1.42 -5.09
C LYS A 386 16.54 -2.72 -4.77
N PHE A 387 16.24 -3.77 -5.51
CA PHE A 387 16.88 -5.08 -5.40
C PHE A 387 17.65 -5.38 -6.67
N THR A 388 18.93 -5.73 -6.54
CA THR A 388 19.73 -6.32 -7.62
C THR A 388 19.94 -7.81 -7.34
N ARG A 389 20.88 -8.47 -8.02
CA ARG A 389 21.21 -9.88 -7.74
C ARG A 389 21.72 -10.09 -6.32
N LYS A 390 22.56 -9.19 -5.83
CA LYS A 390 23.30 -9.33 -4.57
C LYS A 390 23.15 -8.14 -3.60
N THR A 391 22.49 -7.07 -4.05
CA THR A 391 22.43 -5.80 -3.31
C THR A 391 21.00 -5.39 -3.01
N ILE A 392 20.80 -4.87 -1.80
CA ILE A 392 19.64 -4.03 -1.47
C ILE A 392 20.11 -2.58 -1.38
N LYS A 393 19.50 -1.68 -2.16
CA LYS A 393 19.74 -0.24 -2.08
C LYS A 393 18.56 0.44 -1.39
N TYR A 394 18.84 1.14 -0.29
CA TYR A 394 17.87 1.98 0.42
C TYR A 394 17.84 3.39 -0.18
N PHE A 395 16.71 4.08 -0.03
CA PHE A 395 16.48 5.45 -0.55
C PHE A 395 16.56 5.54 -2.09
N SER A 396 16.16 4.47 -2.78
CA SER A 396 16.00 4.48 -4.24
C SER A 396 14.84 5.39 -4.65
N GLN A 397 14.95 6.02 -5.81
CA GLN A 397 13.85 6.78 -6.39
C GLN A 397 12.69 5.86 -6.82
N PHE A 398 11.46 6.36 -6.72
CA PHE A 398 10.24 5.62 -7.12
C PHE A 398 9.89 5.80 -8.61
N LEU A 399 10.20 6.97 -9.16
CA LEU A 399 9.94 7.35 -10.54
C LEU A 399 11.28 7.52 -11.23
N GLN A 400 11.47 6.84 -12.36
CA GLN A 400 12.47 7.28 -13.33
C GLN A 400 11.86 8.50 -14.03
N LEU A 401 12.56 9.64 -14.00
CA LEU A 401 12.10 10.91 -14.59
C LEU A 401 12.87 11.18 -15.86
#